data_AF-A0A8T5EVR9-F1
#
_entry.id   AF-A0A8T5EVR9-F1
#
_cell.length_a   1.000
_cell.length_b   1.000
_cell.length_c   1.000
_cell.angle_alpha   90.00
_cell.angle_beta   90.00
_cell.angle_gamma   90.00
#
_symmetry.space_group_name_H-M   'P 1'
#
loop_
_entity.id
_entity.type
_entity.pdbx_description
1 polymer ?
#
loop_
_entity_poly.entity_id
_entity_poly.type
_entity_poly.pdbx_seq_one_letter_code
_entity_poly.pdbx_strand_id
1 'polypeptide(L)'
;MDKILVLDFGSQYSHLICRRIREFSVFAELVPYDISYEEIQKHNPKGIIFSGGPSSVYTAEAPVPENKIFEMDLPLLGICYGHQLIVDKFGGKVKRANKEYGSSVLTIDNDSDLLSGIGESVRAWMSHGDEAEEIPSGFKVIGHTEGAKAAAIASDEKSVYGIQFHPEVV
;
A
#
# COMPACT_ATOMS: atom_id res chain seq x y z
N MET A 1 -7.29 -8.28 -21.39
CA MET A 1 -6.17 -8.80 -20.60
C MET A 1 -6.12 -7.97 -19.34
N ASP A 2 -6.11 -8.62 -18.17
CA ASP A 2 -6.11 -7.90 -16.91
C ASP A 2 -4.73 -7.27 -16.67
N LYS A 3 -4.73 -5.98 -16.33
CA LYS A 3 -3.52 -5.16 -16.13
C LYS A 3 -3.55 -4.53 -14.75
N ILE A 4 -2.44 -4.60 -14.03
CA ILE A 4 -2.20 -3.83 -12.81
C ILE A 4 -1.18 -2.73 -13.09
N LEU A 5 -1.46 -1.52 -12.63
CA LEU A 5 -0.46 -0.43 -12.61
C LEU A 5 0.18 -0.37 -11.23
N VAL A 6 1.50 -0.27 -11.21
CA VAL A 6 2.29 0.00 -10.00
C VAL A 6 2.86 1.41 -10.14
N LEU A 7 2.41 2.34 -9.29
CA LEU A 7 2.95 3.69 -9.23
C LEU A 7 4.20 3.69 -8.34
N ASP A 8 5.31 4.13 -8.92
CA ASP A 8 6.61 4.16 -8.26
C ASP A 8 6.86 5.48 -7.52
N PHE A 9 6.89 5.39 -6.20
CA PHE A 9 7.24 6.47 -5.28
C PHE A 9 8.73 6.48 -4.89
N GLY A 10 9.56 5.73 -5.63
CA GLY A 10 11.01 5.66 -5.43
C GLY A 10 11.47 4.52 -4.52
N SER A 11 10.65 3.47 -4.35
CA SER A 11 11.07 2.28 -3.59
C SER A 11 12.13 1.48 -4.36
N GLN A 12 13.11 0.98 -3.62
CA GLN A 12 14.11 0.04 -4.15
C GLN A 12 13.46 -1.28 -4.64
N TYR A 13 12.24 -1.58 -4.19
CA TYR A 13 11.53 -2.83 -4.45
C TYR A 13 10.39 -2.71 -5.47
N SER A 14 10.11 -1.53 -6.04
CA SER A 14 8.95 -1.34 -6.94
C SER A 14 8.94 -2.32 -8.13
N HIS A 15 10.13 -2.64 -8.66
CA HIS A 15 10.28 -3.63 -9.73
C HIS A 15 9.95 -5.07 -9.30
N LEU A 16 10.16 -5.41 -8.01
CA LEU A 16 9.81 -6.71 -7.45
C LEU A 16 8.30 -6.89 -7.35
N ILE A 17 7.54 -5.83 -7.03
CA ILE A 17 6.07 -5.86 -7.03
C ILE A 17 5.58 -6.32 -8.42
N CYS A 18 6.03 -5.65 -9.49
CA CYS A 18 5.69 -6.02 -10.86
C CYS A 18 6.09 -7.46 -11.20
N ARG A 19 7.27 -7.91 -10.73
CA ARG A 19 7.72 -9.28 -10.93
C ARG A 19 6.78 -10.29 -10.25
N ARG A 20 6.40 -10.09 -8.99
CA ARG A 20 5.48 -10.98 -8.25
C ARG A 20 4.12 -11.07 -8.92
N ILE A 21 3.55 -9.97 -9.38
CA ILE A 21 2.27 -9.98 -10.10
C ILE A 21 2.36 -10.81 -11.38
N ARG A 22 3.47 -10.67 -12.12
CA ARG A 22 3.72 -11.44 -13.35
C ARG A 22 3.93 -12.93 -13.09
N GLU A 23 4.45 -13.32 -11.93
CA GLU A 23 4.54 -14.73 -11.50
C GLU A 23 3.15 -15.38 -11.36
N PHE A 24 2.10 -14.57 -11.10
CA PHE A 24 0.70 -14.99 -11.13
C PHE A 24 0.04 -14.89 -12.52
N SER A 25 0.83 -14.73 -13.59
CA SER A 25 0.35 -14.58 -14.98
C SER A 25 -0.55 -13.36 -15.24
N VAL A 26 -0.47 -12.33 -14.39
CA VAL A 26 -1.15 -11.05 -14.58
C VAL A 26 -0.18 -10.03 -15.15
N PHE A 27 -0.62 -9.24 -16.13
CA PHE A 27 0.23 -8.18 -16.69
C PHE A 27 0.37 -7.04 -15.68
N ALA A 28 1.61 -6.62 -15.42
CA ALA A 28 1.91 -5.50 -14.52
C ALA A 28 2.85 -4.51 -15.20
N GLU A 29 2.58 -3.23 -15.01
CA GLU A 29 3.34 -2.13 -15.60
C GLU A 29 3.74 -1.14 -14.50
N LEU A 30 5.04 -0.80 -14.44
CA LEU A 30 5.57 0.18 -13.50
C LEU A 30 5.53 1.55 -14.16
N VAL A 31 4.90 2.52 -13.50
CA VAL A 31 4.74 3.90 -13.97
C VAL A 31 5.19 4.87 -12.88
N PRO A 32 5.63 6.10 -13.23
CA PRO A 32 6.01 7.07 -12.21
C PRO A 32 4.79 7.52 -11.40
N TYR A 33 4.99 7.94 -10.14
CA TYR A 33 3.88 8.37 -9.27
C TYR A 33 3.10 9.59 -9.78
N ASP A 34 3.73 10.43 -10.61
CA ASP A 34 3.18 11.67 -11.16
C ASP A 34 2.48 11.47 -12.52
N ILE A 35 2.27 10.21 -12.93
CA ILE A 35 1.43 9.88 -14.09
C ILE A 35 0.05 10.52 -13.93
N SER A 36 -0.45 11.17 -14.99
CA SER A 36 -1.75 11.83 -14.93
C SER A 36 -2.89 10.81 -14.91
N TYR A 37 -4.02 11.24 -14.35
CA TYR A 37 -5.26 10.48 -14.38
C TYR A 37 -5.66 10.07 -15.80
N GLU A 38 -5.53 10.98 -16.79
CA GLU A 38 -5.89 10.69 -18.17
C GLU A 38 -4.99 9.59 -18.78
N GLU A 39 -3.70 9.57 -18.45
CA GLU A 39 -2.81 8.49 -18.89
C GLU A 39 -3.20 7.17 -18.22
N ILE A 40 -3.44 7.14 -16.91
CA ILE A 40 -3.93 5.93 -16.21
C ILE A 40 -5.18 5.36 -16.88
N GLN A 41 -6.14 6.21 -17.26
CA GLN A 41 -7.34 5.76 -17.97
C GLN A 41 -7.02 5.07 -19.31
N LYS A 42 -6.02 5.55 -20.06
CA LYS A 42 -5.58 4.92 -21.32
C LYS A 42 -4.95 3.55 -21.10
N HIS A 43 -4.31 3.31 -19.95
CA HIS A 43 -3.80 1.98 -19.61
C HIS A 43 -4.92 0.97 -19.33
N ASN A 44 -6.13 1.44 -18.97
CA ASN A 44 -7.30 0.63 -18.62
C ASN A 44 -7.00 -0.46 -17.57
N PRO A 45 -6.48 -0.10 -16.38
CA PRO A 45 -6.12 -1.07 -15.35
C PRO A 45 -7.35 -1.71 -14.67
N LYS A 46 -7.10 -2.88 -14.07
CA LYS A 46 -8.03 -3.60 -13.18
C LYS A 46 -7.77 -3.33 -11.71
N GLY A 47 -6.63 -2.73 -11.37
CA GLY A 47 -6.25 -2.36 -10.03
C GLY A 47 -4.96 -1.56 -10.04
N ILE A 48 -4.72 -0.85 -8.95
CA ILE A 48 -3.59 0.05 -8.78
C ILE A 48 -2.85 -0.31 -7.51
N ILE A 49 -1.51 -0.28 -7.56
CA ILE A 49 -0.65 -0.42 -6.40
C ILE A 49 0.19 0.84 -6.24
N PHE A 50 0.17 1.43 -5.05
CA PHE A 50 1.14 2.45 -4.67
C PHE A 50 2.32 1.78 -3.98
N SER A 51 3.51 1.90 -4.57
CA SER A 51 4.72 1.34 -4.00
C SER A 51 5.10 2.03 -2.67
N GLY A 52 6.08 1.44 -1.98
CA GLY A 52 6.81 2.18 -0.96
C GLY A 52 7.64 3.33 -1.55
N GLY A 53 8.33 4.04 -0.68
CA GLY A 53 9.26 5.11 -1.03
C GLY A 53 10.07 5.53 0.21
N PRO A 54 11.21 6.22 0.03
CA PRO A 54 12.03 6.69 1.14
C PRO A 54 11.46 7.95 1.82
N SER A 55 10.45 8.57 1.21
CA SER A 55 9.87 9.84 1.63
C SER A 55 8.96 9.70 2.85
N SER A 56 8.71 10.82 3.53
CA SER A 56 7.69 10.97 4.56
C SER A 56 6.56 11.84 4.03
N VAL A 57 5.30 11.49 4.33
CA VAL A 57 4.12 12.14 3.75
C VAL A 57 4.02 13.63 4.06
N TYR A 58 4.63 14.09 5.17
CA TYR A 58 4.60 15.50 5.58
C TYR A 58 5.79 16.33 5.11
N THR A 59 6.69 15.77 4.30
CA THR A 59 7.78 16.56 3.70
C THR A 59 7.24 17.42 2.57
N ALA A 60 7.74 18.66 2.43
CA ALA A 60 7.24 19.60 1.42
C ALA A 60 7.40 19.10 -0.03
N GLU A 61 8.37 18.20 -0.26
CA GLU A 61 8.67 17.58 -1.54
C GLU A 61 8.19 16.11 -1.59
N ALA A 62 7.24 15.75 -0.72
CA ALA A 62 6.67 14.40 -0.69
C ALA A 62 6.03 14.06 -2.06
N PRO A 63 6.35 12.90 -2.65
CA PRO A 63 5.73 12.48 -3.90
C PRO A 63 4.26 12.08 -3.65
N VAL A 64 3.33 12.84 -4.21
CA VAL A 64 1.88 12.62 -4.06
C VAL A 64 1.27 12.40 -5.45
N PRO A 65 0.45 11.35 -5.66
CA PRO A 65 -0.18 11.12 -6.95
C PRO A 65 -1.38 12.06 -7.16
N GLU A 66 -1.88 12.18 -8.39
CA GLU A 66 -3.06 13.00 -8.67
C GLU A 66 -4.27 12.56 -7.81
N ASN A 67 -4.96 13.52 -7.19
CA ASN A 67 -6.08 13.25 -6.27
C ASN A 67 -7.19 12.38 -6.87
N LYS A 68 -7.47 12.52 -8.17
CA LYS A 68 -8.50 11.74 -8.87
C LYS A 68 -8.23 10.24 -8.87
N ILE A 69 -6.98 9.83 -8.69
CA ILE A 69 -6.58 8.41 -8.67
C ILE A 69 -7.19 7.69 -7.45
N PHE A 70 -7.32 8.39 -6.31
CA PHE A 70 -7.96 7.84 -5.10
C PHE A 70 -9.49 7.74 -5.20
N GLU A 71 -10.08 8.42 -6.19
CA GLU A 71 -11.52 8.49 -6.41
C GLU A 71 -11.98 7.49 -7.50
N MET A 72 -11.04 6.73 -8.08
CA MET A 72 -11.32 5.72 -9.08
C MET A 72 -12.10 4.56 -8.48
N ASP A 73 -13.07 4.04 -9.24
CA ASP A 73 -13.77 2.79 -8.93
C ASP A 73 -12.91 1.58 -9.32
N LEU A 74 -11.72 1.50 -8.72
CA LEU A 74 -10.75 0.42 -8.91
C LEU A 74 -10.13 0.02 -7.57
N PRO A 75 -9.83 -1.27 -7.36
CA PRO A 75 -9.09 -1.70 -6.19
C PRO A 75 -7.71 -1.02 -6.10
N LEU A 76 -7.39 -0.51 -4.91
CA LEU A 76 -6.14 0.18 -4.61
C LEU A 76 -5.43 -0.50 -3.45
N LEU A 77 -4.15 -0.86 -3.63
CA LEU A 77 -3.28 -1.35 -2.56
C LEU A 77 -2.11 -0.38 -2.35
N GLY A 78 -1.96 0.16 -1.14
CA GLY A 78 -0.80 0.94 -0.74
C GLY A 78 0.21 0.11 0.06
N ILE A 79 1.48 0.18 -0.31
CA ILE A 79 2.58 -0.54 0.36
C ILE A 79 3.50 0.48 1.02
N CYS A 80 3.74 0.34 2.33
CA CYS A 80 4.56 1.23 3.14
C CYS A 80 4.22 2.72 2.94
N TYR A 81 4.98 3.46 2.16
CA TYR A 81 4.66 4.85 1.82
C TYR A 81 3.29 5.00 1.13
N GLY A 82 2.93 4.08 0.23
CA GLY A 82 1.61 4.04 -0.37
C GLY A 82 0.48 3.85 0.65
N HIS A 83 0.72 3.05 1.70
CA HIS A 83 -0.23 2.90 2.82
C HIS A 83 -0.39 4.22 3.59
N GLN A 84 0.72 4.94 3.85
CA GLN A 84 0.68 6.24 4.52
C GLN A 84 -0.06 7.30 3.70
N LEU A 85 0.14 7.31 2.37
CA LEU A 85 -0.61 8.18 1.45
C LEU A 85 -2.12 7.90 1.51
N ILE A 86 -2.53 6.63 1.56
CA ILE A 86 -3.94 6.25 1.72
C ILE A 86 -4.48 6.78 3.05
N VAL A 87 -3.76 6.55 4.14
CA VAL A 87 -4.17 7.01 5.48
C VAL A 87 -4.36 8.53 5.49
N ASP A 88 -3.38 9.28 5.02
CA ASP A 88 -3.45 10.75 4.97
C ASP A 88 -4.59 11.23 4.06
N LYS A 89 -4.69 10.68 2.85
CA LYS A 89 -5.68 11.09 1.86
C LYS A 89 -7.12 10.88 2.29
N PHE A 90 -7.41 9.77 2.98
CA PHE A 90 -8.76 9.45 3.46
C PHE A 90 -9.08 10.07 4.83
N GLY A 91 -8.21 10.95 5.35
CA GLY A 91 -8.47 11.74 6.56
C GLY A 91 -8.06 11.06 7.87
N GLY A 92 -7.22 10.04 7.79
CA GLY A 92 -6.48 9.53 8.95
C GLY A 92 -5.28 10.43 9.28
N LYS A 93 -4.44 9.97 10.20
CA LYS A 93 -3.19 10.65 10.57
C LYS A 93 -2.02 9.68 10.54
N VAL A 94 -0.93 10.14 9.95
CA VAL A 94 0.37 9.48 10.02
C VAL A 94 1.20 10.19 11.09
N LYS A 95 2.10 9.48 11.74
CA LYS A 95 3.09 10.08 12.63
C LYS A 95 4.45 9.49 12.38
N ARG A 96 5.47 10.20 12.84
CA ARG A 96 6.82 9.66 12.88
C ARG A 96 6.92 8.59 13.95
N ALA A 97 7.41 7.42 13.57
CA ALA A 97 7.58 6.28 14.45
C ALA A 97 9.06 6.03 14.75
N ASN A 98 9.33 5.17 15.72
CA ASN A 98 10.65 4.57 15.81
C ASN A 98 10.83 3.68 14.58
N LYS A 99 11.95 3.88 13.88
CA LYS A 99 12.27 3.16 12.65
C LYS A 99 12.25 1.65 12.88
N GLU A 100 11.29 0.96 12.26
CA GLU A 100 11.19 -0.50 12.25
C GLU A 100 11.67 -0.99 10.88
N TYR A 101 12.86 -1.58 10.88
CA TYR A 101 13.46 -2.20 9.70
C TYR A 101 13.76 -3.66 10.01
N GLY A 102 13.19 -4.56 9.20
CA GLY A 102 13.48 -5.98 9.26
C GLY A 102 12.25 -6.85 9.45
N SER A 103 12.49 -8.09 9.86
CA SER A 103 11.43 -9.08 10.03
C SER A 103 10.69 -8.87 11.34
N SER A 104 9.37 -8.75 11.24
CA SER A 104 8.45 -8.70 12.38
C SER A 104 7.32 -9.70 12.19
N VAL A 105 6.64 -10.05 13.29
CA VAL A 105 5.45 -10.91 13.24
C VAL A 105 4.23 -10.02 13.04
N LEU A 106 3.53 -10.23 11.92
CA LEU A 106 2.22 -9.66 11.66
C LEU A 106 1.16 -10.63 12.20
N THR A 107 0.39 -10.18 13.19
CA THR A 107 -0.81 -10.86 13.67
C THR A 107 -1.98 -10.48 12.77
N ILE A 108 -2.75 -11.49 12.34
CA ILE A 108 -3.93 -11.29 11.48
C ILE A 108 -5.16 -11.12 12.36
N ASP A 109 -5.76 -9.93 12.33
CA ASP A 109 -6.97 -9.60 13.10
C ASP A 109 -8.25 -9.92 12.33
N ASN A 110 -8.17 -9.92 10.99
CA ASN A 110 -9.27 -10.25 10.10
C ASN A 110 -8.74 -10.84 8.79
N ASP A 111 -9.14 -12.07 8.48
CA ASP A 111 -8.72 -12.87 7.33
C ASP A 111 -9.82 -13.06 6.26
N SER A 112 -10.87 -12.22 6.28
CA SER A 112 -12.02 -12.40 5.37
C SER A 112 -11.77 -11.99 3.91
N ASP A 113 -10.70 -11.24 3.62
CA ASP A 113 -10.37 -10.76 2.26
C ASP A 113 -8.86 -10.76 1.98
N LEU A 114 -8.18 -9.59 1.94
CA LEU A 114 -6.76 -9.45 1.53
C LEU A 114 -5.81 -10.44 2.22
N LEU A 115 -6.06 -10.72 3.51
CA LEU A 115 -5.22 -11.58 4.35
C LEU A 115 -5.76 -13.01 4.47
N SER A 116 -6.73 -13.38 3.63
CA SER A 116 -7.34 -14.71 3.65
C SER A 116 -6.33 -15.80 3.32
N GLY A 117 -6.39 -16.89 4.09
CA GLY A 117 -5.54 -18.06 3.90
C GLY A 117 -4.10 -17.91 4.41
N ILE A 118 -3.73 -16.79 5.02
CA ILE A 118 -2.39 -16.56 5.60
C ILE A 118 -2.23 -17.31 6.95
N GLY A 119 -3.32 -17.51 7.69
CA GLY A 119 -3.32 -18.07 9.05
C GLY A 119 -3.37 -16.99 10.13
N GLU A 120 -3.08 -17.34 11.38
CA GLU A 120 -3.18 -16.40 12.53
C GLU A 120 -2.04 -15.36 12.55
N SER A 121 -0.88 -15.69 11.99
CA SER A 121 0.25 -14.77 11.89
C SER A 121 1.22 -15.16 10.78
N VAL A 122 1.99 -14.18 10.30
CA VAL A 122 3.03 -14.38 9.29
C VAL A 122 4.24 -13.49 9.58
N ARG A 123 5.43 -13.90 9.12
CA ARG A 123 6.58 -13.01 9.10
C ARG A 123 6.44 -11.99 7.98
N ALA A 124 6.52 -10.72 8.34
CA ALA A 124 6.42 -9.60 7.42
C ALA A 124 7.71 -8.77 7.44
N TRP A 125 8.09 -8.23 6.28
CA TRP A 125 9.25 -7.34 6.15
C TRP A 125 8.83 -5.88 6.35
N MET A 126 9.09 -5.34 7.53
CA MET A 126 8.80 -3.95 7.89
C MET A 126 9.94 -3.05 7.42
N SER A 127 9.61 -1.89 6.84
CA SER A 127 10.60 -0.90 6.44
C SER A 127 10.01 0.50 6.43
N HIS A 128 9.76 1.06 7.62
CA HIS A 128 9.10 2.36 7.74
C HIS A 128 9.73 3.25 8.83
N GLY A 129 9.69 4.56 8.58
CA GLY A 129 10.02 5.59 9.56
C GLY A 129 8.80 6.32 10.13
N ASP A 130 7.65 6.14 9.48
CA ASP A 130 6.36 6.70 9.85
C ASP A 130 5.32 5.58 9.93
N GLU A 131 4.26 5.78 10.69
CA GLU A 131 3.17 4.81 10.85
C GLU A 131 1.81 5.51 10.91
N ALA A 132 0.74 4.77 10.63
CA ALA A 132 -0.62 5.26 10.83
C ALA A 132 -0.94 5.37 12.33
N GLU A 133 -1.19 6.59 12.80
CA GLU A 133 -1.63 6.89 14.16
C GLU A 133 -3.15 6.77 14.30
N GLU A 134 -3.87 7.36 13.34
CA GLU A 134 -5.34 7.32 13.26
C GLU A 134 -5.72 6.77 11.88
N ILE A 135 -6.45 5.67 11.84
CA ILE A 135 -6.95 5.13 10.56
C ILE A 135 -8.12 5.97 10.06
N PRO A 136 -8.33 6.05 8.73
CA PRO A 136 -9.46 6.79 8.18
C PRO A 136 -10.82 6.22 8.60
N SER A 137 -11.85 7.07 8.66
CA SER A 137 -13.22 6.60 8.91
C SER A 137 -13.67 5.63 7.81
N GLY A 138 -14.34 4.54 8.20
CA GLY A 138 -14.77 3.48 7.28
C GLY A 138 -13.68 2.47 6.92
N PHE A 139 -12.47 2.62 7.46
CA PHE A 139 -11.42 1.60 7.39
C PHE A 139 -11.42 0.75 8.67
N LYS A 140 -10.92 -0.49 8.54
CA LYS A 140 -10.70 -1.43 9.63
C LYS A 140 -9.23 -1.79 9.67
N VAL A 141 -8.68 -1.96 10.87
CA VAL A 141 -7.40 -2.69 11.03
C VAL A 141 -7.69 -4.17 10.79
N ILE A 142 -6.90 -4.78 9.92
CA ILE A 142 -6.98 -6.21 9.59
C ILE A 142 -5.72 -6.99 10.00
N GLY A 143 -4.67 -6.29 10.42
CA GLY A 143 -3.51 -6.89 11.06
C GLY A 143 -2.60 -5.86 11.71
N HIS A 144 -1.85 -6.29 12.71
CA HIS A 144 -0.95 -5.46 13.52
C HIS A 144 0.37 -6.17 13.83
N THR A 145 1.38 -5.38 14.18
CA THR A 145 2.62 -5.86 14.81
C THR A 145 2.74 -5.28 16.22
N GLU A 146 3.78 -5.69 16.96
CA GLU A 146 4.11 -5.06 18.25
C GLU A 146 4.44 -3.56 18.09
N GLY A 147 5.09 -3.19 16.98
CA GLY A 147 5.49 -1.81 16.67
C GLY A 147 4.39 -0.98 16.00
N ALA A 148 3.58 -1.59 15.14
CA ALA A 148 2.61 -0.88 14.29
C ALA A 148 1.19 -1.43 14.46
N LYS A 149 0.34 -0.67 15.15
CA LYS A 149 -1.07 -1.09 15.43
C LYS A 149 -1.95 -1.21 14.19
N ALA A 150 -1.64 -0.45 13.14
CA ALA A 150 -2.38 -0.45 11.88
C ALA A 150 -1.48 -0.95 10.73
N ALA A 151 -0.76 -2.04 10.97
CA ALA A 151 0.16 -2.61 9.99
C ALA A 151 -0.53 -3.10 8.71
N ALA A 152 -1.82 -3.43 8.77
CA ALA A 152 -2.67 -3.64 7.63
C ALA A 152 -4.07 -3.05 7.87
N ILE A 153 -4.61 -2.35 6.88
CA ILE A 153 -5.94 -1.74 6.90
C ILE A 153 -6.71 -2.07 5.62
N ALA A 154 -8.03 -2.09 5.71
CA ALA A 154 -8.93 -2.29 4.59
C ALA A 154 -10.18 -1.41 4.69
N SER A 155 -10.72 -1.02 3.54
CA SER A 155 -12.06 -0.46 3.36
C SER A 155 -12.80 -1.27 2.32
N ASP A 156 -13.67 -2.18 2.78
CA ASP A 156 -14.44 -3.09 1.92
C ASP A 156 -15.34 -2.30 0.94
N GLU A 157 -15.92 -1.17 1.41
CA GLU A 157 -16.77 -0.30 0.59
C GLU A 157 -16.02 0.31 -0.59
N LYS A 158 -14.74 0.65 -0.40
CA LYS A 158 -13.93 1.35 -1.41
C LYS A 158 -12.98 0.41 -2.16
N SER A 159 -12.87 -0.85 -1.77
CA SER A 159 -11.81 -1.77 -2.24
C SER A 159 -10.40 -1.18 -2.09
N VAL A 160 -10.17 -0.45 -1.00
CA VAL A 160 -8.88 0.19 -0.70
C VAL A 160 -8.20 -0.53 0.45
N TYR A 161 -6.94 -0.87 0.25
CA TYR A 161 -6.11 -1.61 1.18
C TYR A 161 -4.79 -0.88 1.41
N GLY A 162 -4.25 -0.98 2.62
CA GLY A 162 -2.93 -0.46 2.93
C GLY A 162 -2.18 -1.42 3.85
N ILE A 163 -0.92 -1.68 3.53
CA ILE A 163 -0.03 -2.52 4.32
C ILE A 163 1.29 -1.79 4.61
N GLN A 164 1.79 -1.91 5.83
CA GLN A 164 3.01 -1.25 6.29
C GLN A 164 4.29 -2.06 6.02
N PHE A 165 4.12 -3.30 5.54
CA PHE A 165 5.20 -4.24 5.19
C PHE A 165 5.31 -4.45 3.68
N HIS A 166 6.43 -5.05 3.25
CA HIS A 166 6.73 -5.36 1.86
C HIS A 166 6.46 -6.85 1.54
N PRO A 167 5.30 -7.23 1.00
CA PRO A 167 4.99 -8.62 0.64
C PRO A 167 5.81 -9.12 -0.55
N GLU A 168 6.42 -8.22 -1.33
CA GLU A 168 7.24 -8.55 -2.48
C GLU A 168 8.64 -9.08 -2.11
N VAL A 169 9.06 -8.85 -0.86
CA VAL A 169 10.35 -9.26 -0.30
C VAL A 169 10.18 -10.58 0.47
N VAL A 170 11.05 -11.55 0.20
CA VAL A 170 11.08 -12.90 0.81
C VAL A 170 12.36 -13.06 1.62
#